data_AF-A0A5A7VUA4-F1
#
_entry.id   AF-A0A5A7VUA4-F1
#
_cell.length_a   1.000
_cell.length_b   1.000
_cell.length_c   1.000
_cell.angle_alpha   90.00
_cell.angle_beta   90.00
_cell.angle_gamma   90.00
#
_symmetry.space_group_name_H-M   'P 1'
#
loop_
_entity.id
_entity.type
_entity.pdbx_description
1 polymer ?
#
loop_
_entity_poly.entity_id
_entity_poly.type
_entity_poly.pdbx_seq_one_letter_code
_entity_poly.pdbx_strand_id
1 'polypeptide(L)'
;MSNVINFLERIGQDARLRDTSDSELELALLGEQVNSELREAIFSEDQSQLQVLLGQASFCCAMFPVKEGEEESEESPAQGDEEISMHDASLAIARAGY
;
A
#
# COMPACT_ATOMS: atom_id res chain seq x y z
N MET A 1 7.50 12.07 4.13
CA MET A 1 7.52 10.82 3.34
C MET A 1 8.96 10.38 3.18
N SER A 2 9.25 9.08 3.17
CA SER A 2 10.61 8.58 2.99
C SER A 2 11.10 8.83 1.55
N ASN A 3 12.38 9.15 1.38
CA ASN A 3 12.96 9.47 0.07
C ASN A 3 12.69 8.36 -0.96
N VAL A 4 12.79 7.10 -0.53
CA VAL A 4 12.53 5.93 -1.40
C VAL A 4 11.08 5.84 -1.89
N ILE A 5 10.09 6.26 -1.11
CA ILE A 5 8.68 6.20 -1.54
C ILE A 5 8.41 7.29 -2.58
N ASN A 6 8.95 8.50 -2.38
CA ASN A 6 8.87 9.58 -3.37
C ASN A 6 9.56 9.16 -4.68
N PHE A 7 10.70 8.48 -4.60
CA PHE A 7 11.39 7.94 -5.76
C PHE A 7 10.53 6.97 -6.56
N LEU A 8 9.97 5.98 -5.88
CA LEU A 8 9.14 4.93 -6.50
C LEU A 8 7.85 5.50 -7.09
N GLU A 9 7.24 6.48 -6.43
CA GLU A 9 6.10 7.22 -6.98
C GLU A 9 6.48 7.95 -8.27
N ARG A 10 7.64 8.62 -8.28
CA ARG A 10 8.11 9.33 -9.48
C ARG A 10 8.46 8.37 -10.62
N ILE A 11 9.01 7.19 -10.33
CA ILE A 11 9.20 6.12 -11.33
C ILE A 11 7.87 5.69 -11.94
N GLY A 12 6.83 5.53 -11.11
CA GLY A 12 5.49 5.15 -11.56
C GLY A 12 4.81 6.21 -12.43
N GLN A 13 5.13 7.49 -12.21
CA GLN A 13 4.55 8.62 -12.94
C GLN A 13 5.37 9.03 -14.18
N ASP A 14 6.69 8.86 -14.16
CA ASP A 14 7.60 9.28 -15.23
C ASP A 14 8.03 8.09 -16.10
N ALA A 15 7.44 8.01 -17.31
CA ALA A 15 7.76 6.98 -18.28
C ALA A 15 9.25 6.91 -18.66
N ARG A 16 9.99 8.02 -18.52
CA ARG A 16 11.43 8.06 -18.85
C ARG A 16 12.27 7.37 -17.78
N LEU A 17 11.86 7.49 -16.51
CA LEU A 17 12.53 6.80 -15.40
C LEU A 17 12.22 5.30 -15.42
N ARG A 18 11.06 4.92 -15.95
CA ARG A 18 10.64 3.52 -16.07
C ARG A 18 11.46 2.73 -17.10
N ASP A 19 11.84 3.37 -18.20
CA ASP A 19 12.62 2.73 -19.27
C ASP A 19 14.12 3.17 -19.24
N THR A 20 14.59 3.72 -18.11
CA THR A 20 15.95 4.24 -17.95
C THR A 20 16.97 3.09 -17.82
N SER A 21 18.21 3.35 -18.19
CA SER A 21 19.29 2.37 -17.98
C SER A 21 19.64 2.19 -16.50
N ASP A 22 20.13 1.01 -16.10
CA ASP A 22 20.53 0.72 -14.71
C ASP A 22 21.47 1.78 -14.11
N SER A 23 22.41 2.29 -14.92
CA SER A 23 23.35 3.34 -14.50
C SER A 23 22.67 4.68 -14.21
N GLU A 24 21.66 5.05 -14.99
CA GLU A 24 20.88 6.28 -14.76
C GLU A 24 19.94 6.12 -13.55
N LEU A 25 19.38 4.93 -13.37
CA LEU A 25 18.60 4.59 -12.18
C LEU A 25 19.45 4.74 -10.90
N GLU A 26 20.71 4.30 -10.96
CA GLU A 26 21.64 4.38 -9.83
C GLU A 26 21.93 5.83 -9.45
N LEU A 27 22.21 6.66 -10.45
CA LEU A 27 22.44 8.09 -10.27
C LEU A 27 21.20 8.79 -9.71
N ALA A 28 20.01 8.42 -10.18
CA ALA A 28 18.76 9.00 -9.69
C ALA A 28 18.51 8.62 -8.21
N LEU A 29 18.76 7.36 -7.84
CA LEU A 29 18.67 6.86 -6.47
C LEU A 29 19.70 7.53 -5.53
N LEU A 30 20.92 7.74 -6.01
CA LEU A 30 21.97 8.47 -5.29
C LEU A 30 21.59 9.94 -5.07
N GLY A 31 21.02 10.59 -6.09
CA GLY A 31 20.55 11.97 -6.02
C GLY A 31 19.46 12.19 -4.97
N GLU A 32 18.62 11.18 -4.71
CA GLU A 32 17.61 11.20 -3.65
C GLU A 32 18.09 10.73 -2.29
N GLN A 33 19.38 10.41 -2.15
CA GLN A 33 19.96 9.95 -0.89
C GLN A 33 19.25 8.70 -0.35
N VAL A 34 18.89 7.77 -1.24
CA VAL A 34 18.34 6.47 -0.86
C VAL A 34 19.46 5.59 -0.28
N ASN A 35 19.21 4.97 0.88
CA ASN A 35 20.17 4.09 1.55
C ASN A 35 20.61 2.95 0.60
N SER A 36 21.88 2.53 0.66
CA SER A 36 22.42 1.45 -0.17
C SER A 36 21.60 0.16 -0.09
N GLU A 37 21.10 -0.24 1.08
CA GLU A 37 20.30 -1.47 1.22
C GLU A 37 19.00 -1.40 0.40
N LEU A 38 18.35 -0.23 0.40
CA LEU A 38 17.16 0.01 -0.41
C LEU A 38 17.50 0.09 -1.91
N ARG A 39 18.66 0.64 -2.26
CA ARG A 39 19.11 0.69 -3.66
C ARG A 39 19.36 -0.71 -4.20
N GLU A 40 20.06 -1.57 -3.46
CA GLU A 40 20.30 -2.97 -3.86
C GLU A 40 19.00 -3.75 -4.00
N ALA A 41 18.05 -3.58 -3.06
CA ALA A 41 16.75 -4.21 -3.14
C ALA A 41 15.96 -3.78 -4.39
N ILE A 42 16.04 -2.49 -4.76
CA ILE A 42 15.42 -1.96 -5.98
C ILE A 42 16.11 -2.52 -7.23
N PHE A 43 17.45 -2.55 -7.27
CA PHE A 43 18.22 -3.05 -8.41
C PHE A 43 18.04 -4.55 -8.66
N SER A 44 17.90 -5.32 -7.58
CA SER A 44 17.71 -6.77 -7.67
C SER A 44 16.25 -7.17 -7.90
N GLU A 45 15.35 -6.18 -8.00
CA GLU A 45 13.89 -6.37 -8.05
C GLU A 45 13.37 -7.23 -6.88
N ASP A 46 14.07 -7.22 -5.73
CA ASP A 46 13.74 -8.02 -4.56
C ASP A 46 12.63 -7.35 -3.76
N GLN A 47 11.40 -7.61 -4.19
CA GLN A 47 10.20 -7.08 -3.55
C GLN A 47 10.09 -7.49 -2.06
N SER A 48 10.56 -8.69 -1.70
CA SER A 48 10.45 -9.19 -0.32
C SER A 48 11.39 -8.42 0.60
N GLN A 49 12.64 -8.25 0.18
CA GLN A 49 13.62 -7.45 0.90
C GLN A 49 13.18 -5.99 0.99
N LEU A 50 12.65 -5.43 -0.09
CA LEU A 50 12.14 -4.06 -0.11
C LEU A 50 11.01 -3.85 0.91
N GLN A 51 10.06 -4.79 1.01
CA GLN A 51 8.98 -4.72 2.02
C GLN A 51 9.53 -4.75 3.45
N VAL A 52 10.51 -5.61 3.73
CA VAL A 52 11.16 -5.69 5.05
C VAL A 52 11.86 -4.37 5.40
N LEU A 53 12.64 -3.82 4.46
CA LEU A 53 13.36 -2.56 4.66
C LEU A 53 12.41 -1.36 4.85
N LEU A 54 11.24 -1.40 4.22
CA LEU A 54 10.18 -0.40 4.37
C LEU A 54 9.31 -0.62 5.62
N GLY A 55 9.51 -1.70 6.37
CA GLY A 55 8.67 -2.07 7.51
C GLY A 55 7.22 -2.36 7.14
N GLN A 56 6.95 -2.77 5.89
CA GLN A 56 5.60 -3.14 5.48
C GLN A 56 5.23 -4.52 6.03
N ALA A 57 3.99 -4.62 6.51
CA ALA A 57 3.34 -5.89 6.80
C ALA A 57 2.55 -6.37 5.58
N SER A 58 2.21 -7.65 5.53
CA SER A 58 1.26 -8.15 4.52
C SER A 58 -0.12 -7.52 4.76
N PHE A 59 -0.65 -6.82 3.75
CA PHE A 59 -2.00 -6.27 3.76
C PHE A 59 -2.91 -7.12 2.88
N CYS A 60 -4.13 -7.40 3.34
CA CYS A 60 -5.17 -8.03 2.54
C CYS A 60 -6.26 -6.99 2.26
N CYS A 61 -6.42 -6.59 1.00
CA CYS A 61 -7.47 -5.67 0.58
C CYS A 61 -8.65 -6.48 0.02
N ALA A 62 -9.86 -6.23 0.52
CA ALA A 62 -11.08 -6.78 -0.06
C ALA A 62 -11.82 -5.68 -0.81
N MET A 63 -12.12 -5.91 -2.10
CA MET A 63 -13.05 -5.07 -2.84
C MET A 63 -14.44 -5.69 -2.74
N PHE A 64 -15.38 -4.93 -2.17
CA PHE A 64 -16.78 -5.33 -2.15
C PHE A 64 -17.48 -4.73 -3.37
N PRO A 65 -18.30 -5.51 -4.09
CA PRO A 65 -19.11 -4.96 -5.16
C PRO A 65 -20.04 -3.88 -4.59
N VAL A 66 -20.15 -2.77 -5.31
CA VAL A 66 -21.18 -1.75 -5.03
C VAL A 66 -22.52 -2.44 -5.21
N LYS A 67 -23.38 -2.39 -4.18
CA LYS A 67 -24.78 -2.81 -4.35
C LYS A 67 -25.42 -1.80 -5.29
N GLU A 68 -25.79 -2.26 -6.48
CA GLU A 68 -26.61 -1.46 -7.41
C GLU A 68 -27.97 -1.21 -6.74
N GLY A 69 -28.19 0.01 -6.21
CA GLY A 69 -29.53 0.43 -5.76
C GLY A 69 -29.65 1.24 -4.46
N GLU A 70 -28.57 1.65 -3.81
CA GLU A 70 -28.66 2.57 -2.66
C GLU A 70 -27.99 3.89 -3.02
N GLU A 71 -28.83 4.89 -3.29
CA GLU A 71 -28.43 6.27 -3.50
C GLU A 71 -27.75 6.78 -2.22
N GLU A 72 -26.51 7.28 -2.32
CA GLU A 72 -25.77 7.87 -1.20
C GLU A 72 -26.61 9.00 -0.57
N SER A 73 -27.22 8.72 0.57
CA SER A 73 -27.66 9.77 1.48
C SER A 73 -26.40 10.29 2.15
N GLU A 74 -25.97 11.50 1.76
CA GLU A 74 -24.89 12.27 2.37
C GLU A 74 -25.02 12.28 3.92
N GLU A 75 -24.36 11.35 4.60
CA GLU A 75 -24.28 11.36 6.06
C GLU A 75 -23.23 12.39 6.48
N SER A 76 -23.73 13.59 6.80
CA SER A 76 -22.94 14.60 7.50
C SER A 76 -22.42 14.01 8.81
N PRO A 77 -21.16 14.26 9.23
CA PRO A 77 -20.57 13.55 10.35
C PRO A 77 -21.25 13.99 11.66
N ALA A 78 -22.09 13.13 12.22
CA ALA A 78 -22.59 13.28 13.58
C ALA A 78 -21.53 12.73 14.55
N GLN A 79 -20.91 13.63 15.32
CA GLN A 79 -20.10 13.27 16.48
C GLN A 79 -20.92 12.38 17.44
N GLY A 80 -20.38 11.23 17.81
CA GLY A 80 -20.92 10.38 18.87
C GLY A 80 -19.93 9.28 19.23
N ASP A 81 -19.21 9.49 20.33
CA ASP A 81 -18.28 8.53 20.95
C ASP A 81 -19.09 7.34 21.50
N GLU A 82 -18.94 6.15 20.93
CA GLU A 82 -19.48 4.91 21.53
C GLU A 82 -18.49 3.75 21.36
N GLU A 83 -17.98 3.27 22.50
CA GLU A 83 -17.05 2.15 22.65
C GLU A 83 -17.71 0.82 22.24
N ILE A 84 -17.32 0.25 21.10
CA ILE A 84 -17.82 -1.06 20.65
C ILE A 84 -16.98 -2.18 21.25
N SER A 85 -17.54 -2.87 22.24
CA SER A 85 -17.00 -4.06 22.90
C SER A 85 -16.93 -5.26 21.93
N MET A 86 -15.74 -5.85 21.77
CA MET A 86 -15.36 -6.86 20.77
C MET A 86 -15.96 -8.28 20.95
N HIS A 87 -17.13 -8.44 21.57
CA HIS A 87 -17.63 -9.77 21.92
C HIS A 87 -18.65 -10.41 20.96
N ASP A 88 -19.14 -9.73 19.92
CA ASP A 88 -20.27 -10.26 19.12
C ASP A 88 -19.91 -10.82 17.72
N ALA A 89 -18.66 -10.70 17.26
CA ALA A 89 -18.29 -11.15 15.91
C ALA A 89 -18.08 -12.68 15.75
N SER A 90 -18.35 -13.48 16.78
CA SER A 90 -18.08 -14.93 16.75
C SER A 90 -19.26 -15.80 16.26
N LEU A 91 -20.45 -15.23 16.00
CA LEU A 91 -21.65 -16.03 15.70
C LEU A 91 -22.05 -16.12 14.22
N ALA A 92 -21.25 -15.60 13.28
CA ALA A 92 -21.63 -15.58 11.86
C ALA A 92 -20.98 -16.67 10.98
N ILE A 93 -20.05 -17.49 11.51
CA ILE A 93 -19.32 -18.49 10.71
C ILE A 93 -19.94 -19.92 10.79
N ALA A 94 -21.15 -20.05 11.32
CA ALA A 94 -21.81 -21.34 11.48
C ALA A 94 -23.15 -21.41 10.74
N ARG A 95 -23.12 -21.36 9.40
CA ARG A 95 -24.12 -22.00 8.49
C ARG A 95 -23.85 -21.65 7.02
N ALA A 96 -22.87 -22.32 6.43
CA ALA A 96 -22.81 -22.55 4.99
C ALA A 96 -21.98 -23.80 4.72
N GLY A 97 -22.57 -24.95 4.99
CA GLY A 97 -21.93 -26.24 4.78
C GLY A 97 -22.89 -27.38 5.10
N TYR A 98 -23.82 -27.64 4.19
CA TYR A 98 -24.32 -28.96 3.78
C TYR A 98 -25.03 -28.79 2.43
#